data_AF-A0A533UJD3-F1
#
_entry.id   AF-A0A533UJD3-F1
#
_cell.length_a   1.000
_cell.length_b   1.000
_cell.length_c   1.000
_cell.angle_alpha   90.00
_cell.angle_beta   90.00
_cell.angle_gamma   90.00
#
_symmetry.space_group_name_H-M   'P 1'
#
loop_
_entity.id
_entity.type
_entity.pdbx_description
1 polymer ?
#
loop_
_entity_poly.entity_id
_entity_poly.type
_entity_poly.pdbx_seq_one_letter_code
_entity_poly.pdbx_strand_id
1 'polypeptide(L)' 'MKFYIEFEPCKECKSMIREFTENSDETQTHEESKKFLRHITYNHSEIVQAIVEDFPKQVKKEEFSWFR' A
#
# COMPACT_ATOMS: atom_id res chain seq x y z
N MET A 1 -3.26 8.30 -10.27
CA MET A 1 -4.02 7.03 -10.26
C MET A 1 -4.63 6.89 -8.87
N LYS A 2 -5.92 6.55 -8.75
CA LYS A 2 -6.56 6.29 -7.44
C LYS A 2 -6.72 4.78 -7.30
N PHE A 3 -6.28 4.23 -6.18
CA PHE A 3 -6.35 2.80 -5.87
C PHE A 3 -7.33 2.61 -4.72
N TYR A 4 -8.28 1.70 -4.89
CA TYR A 4 -9.32 1.41 -3.91
C TYR A 4 -9.13 -0.03 -3.46
N ILE A 5 -9.10 -0.24 -2.14
CA ILE A 5 -8.87 -1.55 -1.53
C ILE A 5 -10.04 -1.83 -0.61
N GLU A 6 -10.74 -2.93 -0.88
CA GLU A 6 -11.75 -3.46 0.04
C GLU A 6 -11.07 -4.44 1.00
N PHE A 7 -11.01 -4.08 2.29
CA PHE A 7 -10.50 -4.96 3.33
C PHE A 7 -11.18 -4.66 4.67
N GLU A 8 -11.18 -5.62 5.58
CA GLU A 8 -11.68 -5.42 6.94
C GLU A 8 -10.54 -4.90 7.85
N PRO A 9 -10.59 -3.63 8.32
CA PRO A 9 -9.49 -3.07 9.07
C PRO A 9 -9.40 -3.70 10.45
N CYS A 10 -8.21 -4.18 10.81
CA CYS A 10 -7.90 -4.65 12.15
C CYS A 10 -7.91 -3.48 13.16
N LYS A 11 -7.79 -3.80 14.45
CA LYS A 11 -7.80 -2.80 15.52
C LYS A 11 -6.70 -1.74 15.36
N GLU A 12 -5.51 -2.14 14.91
CA GLU A 12 -4.39 -1.22 14.68
C GLU A 12 -4.63 -0.32 13.47
N CYS A 13 -5.09 -0.88 12.35
CA CYS A 13 -5.52 -0.12 11.18
C CYS A 13 -6.55 0.96 11.55
N LYS A 14 -7.56 0.62 12.36
CA LYS A 14 -8.57 1.58 12.83
C LYS A 14 -7.96 2.72 13.66
N SER A 15 -6.96 2.43 14.51
CA SER A 15 -6.24 3.46 15.27
C SER A 15 -5.48 4.40 14.35
N MET A 16 -4.71 3.84 13.41
CA MET A 16 -3.91 4.63 12.45
C MET A 16 -4.81 5.50 11.56
N ILE A 17 -5.93 4.97 11.07
CA ILE A 17 -6.94 5.72 10.29
C ILE A 17 -7.51 6.91 11.08
N ARG A 18 -7.76 6.69 12.37
CA ARG A 18 -8.24 7.75 13.25
C ARG A 18 -7.18 8.84 13.46
N GLU A 19 -5.93 8.44 13.71
CA GLU A 19 -4.79 9.36 13.85
C GLU A 19 -4.64 10.26 12.61
N PHE A 20 -4.75 9.69 11.39
CA PHE A 20 -4.74 10.46 10.14
C PHE A 20 -5.84 11.49 10.02
N THR A 21 -7.03 11.18 10.54
CA THR A 21 -8.20 12.05 10.40
C THR A 21 -8.13 13.22 11.38
N GLU A 22 -7.40 13.05 12.48
CA GLU A 22 -7.23 14.05 13.54
C GLU A 22 -6.03 14.99 13.28
N ASN A 23 -4.98 14.54 12.57
CA ASN A 23 -3.78 15.33 12.27
C ASN A 23 -3.80 15.92 10.84
N SER A 24 -3.89 17.25 10.73
CA SER A 24 -3.93 17.98 9.44
C SER A 24 -2.57 18.55 8.98
N ASP A 25 -1.47 18.24 9.65
CA ASP A 25 -0.12 18.68 9.26
C ASP A 25 0.44 17.76 8.16
N GLU A 26 0.57 18.29 6.95
CA GLU A 26 1.00 17.57 5.74
C GLU A 26 2.29 16.76 5.94
N THR A 27 3.20 17.26 6.79
CA THR A 27 4.48 16.58 7.07
C THR A 27 4.31 15.35 7.95
N GLN A 28 3.45 15.43 8.97
CA GLN A 28 3.11 14.30 9.83
C GLN A 28 2.28 13.26 9.08
N THR A 29 1.35 13.70 8.23
CA THR A 29 0.52 12.83 7.41
C THR A 29 1.37 11.90 6.52
N HIS A 30 2.52 12.36 6.01
CA HIS A 30 3.38 11.55 5.15
C HIS A 30 4.11 10.42 5.90
N GLU A 31 4.63 10.67 7.11
CA GLU A 31 5.29 9.64 7.91
C GLU A 31 4.30 8.62 8.47
N GLU A 32 3.13 9.09 8.92
CA GLU A 32 2.04 8.22 9.32
C GLU A 32 1.58 7.36 8.12
N SER A 33 1.51 7.93 6.91
CA SER A 33 1.09 7.22 5.69
C SER A 33 2.02 6.06 5.39
N LYS A 34 3.34 6.27 5.51
CA LYS A 34 4.32 5.20 5.37
C LYS A 34 4.15 4.12 6.42
N LYS A 35 3.87 4.50 7.68
CA LYS A 35 3.66 3.55 8.77
C LYS A 35 2.44 2.67 8.51
N PHE A 36 1.34 3.28 8.08
CA PHE A 36 0.12 2.56 7.71
C PHE A 36 0.35 1.64 6.51
N LEU A 37 1.01 2.13 5.44
CA LEU A 37 1.37 1.31 4.28
C LEU A 37 2.22 0.09 4.68
N ARG A 38 3.20 0.25 5.57
CA ARG A 38 3.98 -0.88 6.09
C ARG A 38 3.14 -1.87 6.88
N HIS A 39 2.22 -1.37 7.72
CA HIS A 39 1.37 -2.24 8.51
C HIS A 39 0.47 -3.09 7.61
N ILE A 40 -0.18 -2.48 6.61
CA ILE A 40 -1.05 -3.22 5.69
C ILE A 40 -0.26 -4.18 4.81
N THR A 41 0.93 -3.82 4.32
CA THR A 41 1.70 -4.74 3.45
C THR A 41 2.33 -5.92 4.19
N TYR A 42 2.61 -5.80 5.48
CA TYR A 42 3.22 -6.89 6.25
C TYR A 42 2.21 -7.77 6.99
N ASN A 43 1.06 -7.22 7.40
CA ASN A 43 0.10 -7.94 8.24
C ASN A 43 -1.18 -8.36 7.50
N HIS A 44 -1.45 -7.78 6.33
CA HIS A 44 -2.65 -8.06 5.54
C HIS A 44 -2.24 -8.61 4.16
N SER A 45 -2.02 -9.93 4.09
CA SER A 45 -1.59 -10.60 2.85
C SER A 45 -2.64 -10.50 1.73
N GLU A 46 -3.91 -10.41 2.09
CA GLU A 46 -5.04 -10.18 1.18
C GLU A 46 -4.90 -8.85 0.43
N ILE A 47 -4.39 -7.82 1.09
CA ILE A 47 -4.18 -6.50 0.48
C ILE A 47 -3.01 -6.55 -0.51
N VAL A 48 -1.92 -7.23 -0.14
CA VAL A 48 -0.77 -7.41 -1.03
C VAL A 48 -1.16 -8.16 -2.30
N GLN A 49 -1.97 -9.21 -2.16
CA GLN A 49 -2.48 -9.97 -3.31
C GLN A 49 -3.34 -9.09 -4.22
N ALA A 50 -4.30 -8.34 -3.65
CA ALA A 50 -5.12 -7.41 -4.42
C ALA A 50 -4.29 -6.34 -5.14
N ILE A 51 -3.27 -5.77 -4.48
CA ILE A 51 -2.33 -4.82 -5.10
C ILE A 51 -1.61 -5.48 -6.29
N VAL A 52 -1.12 -6.71 -6.14
CA VAL A 52 -0.38 -7.41 -7.20
C VAL A 52 -1.28 -7.81 -8.37
N GLU A 53 -2.56 -8.10 -8.12
CA GLU A 53 -3.54 -8.43 -9.15
C GLU A 53 -3.97 -7.19 -9.96
N ASP A 54 -4.24 -6.08 -9.28
CA ASP A 54 -4.71 -4.85 -9.90
C ASP A 54 -3.60 -4.00 -10.52
N PHE A 55 -2.37 -4.10 -10.02
CA PHE A 55 -1.25 -3.46 -10.70
C PHE A 55 -0.93 -4.26 -11.96
N PRO A 56 -0.97 -3.63 -13.16
CA PRO A 56 -0.57 -4.31 -14.37
C PRO A 56 0.85 -4.81 -14.14
N LYS A 57 1.04 -6.14 -14.14
CA LYS A 57 2.36 -6.75 -14.19
C LYS A 57 3.10 -6.00 -15.29
N GLN A 58 4.03 -5.13 -14.92
CA GLN A 58 4.87 -4.46 -15.88
C GLN A 58 5.79 -5.54 -16.41
N VAL A 59 5.27 -6.38 -17.31
CA VAL A 59 6.02 -7.31 -18.13
C VAL A 59 6.73 -6.43 -19.16
N LYS A 60 7.66 -5.60 -18.68
CA LYS A 60 8.87 -5.43 -19.46
C LYS A 60 9.55 -6.77 -19.32
N LYS A 61 9.33 -7.65 -20.31
CA LYS A 61 10.41 -8.56 -20.69
C LYS A 61 11.56 -7.61 -21.00
N GLU A 62 12.43 -7.37 -20.04
CA GLU A 62 13.73 -6.80 -20.35
C GLU A 62 14.38 -7.85 -21.24
N GLU A 63 14.27 -7.63 -22.56
CA GLU A 63 15.07 -8.34 -23.54
C GLU A 63 16.50 -7.84 -23.36
N PHE A 64 17.15 -8.42 -22.36
CA PHE A 64 18.57 -8.30 -22.13
C PHE A 64 19.28 -8.77 -23.41
N SER A 65 19.96 -7.84 -24.10
CA SER A 65 20.67 -8.11 -25.35
C SER A 65 21.75 -9.20 -25.23
N TRP A 66 22.12 -9.57 -24.00
CA TRP A 66 23.11 -10.59 -23.66
C TRP A 66 22.51 -12.00 -23.50
N PHE A 67 21.19 -12.18 -23.52
CA PHE A 67 20.52 -13.49 -23.62
C PHE A 67 20.36 -13.92 -25.10
N ARG A 68 21.46 -13.86 -25.87
CA ARG A 68 21.55 -14.45 -27.22
C ARG A 68 22.46 -15.67 -27.22
#